data_AF-A0A8C9FRR6-F1
#
_entry.id   AF-A0A8C9FRR6-F1
#
_cell.length_a   1.000
_cell.length_b   1.000
_cell.length_c   1.000
_cell.angle_alpha   90.00
_cell.angle_beta   90.00
_cell.angle_gamma   90.00
#
_symmetry.space_group_name_H-M   'P 1'
#
loop_
_entity.id
_entity.type
_entity.pdbx_description
1 polymer ?
#
loop_
_entity_poly.entity_id
_entity_poly.type
_entity_poly.pdbx_seq_one_letter_code
_entity_poly.pdbx_strand_id
1 'polypeptide(L)' 'IRGRGLRRPRGPGVPEARPPLPAMEGGALPIRRHRRALVRAVSERPFLIVTGETGSGKSTQLPKYLYEAGEELRALEI' A
#
# COMPACT_ATOMS: atom_id res chain seq x y z
N ILE A 1 -37.04 44.09 -8.31
CA ILE A 1 -35.86 43.72 -9.12
C ILE A 1 -34.64 43.72 -8.19
N ARG A 2 -34.25 42.59 -7.59
CA ARG A 2 -33.00 42.46 -6.82
C ARG A 2 -32.24 41.25 -7.35
N GLY A 3 -31.01 41.48 -7.79
CA GLY A 3 -30.18 40.54 -8.54
C GLY A 3 -29.85 39.29 -7.75
N ARG A 4 -30.09 38.14 -8.39
CA ARG A 4 -29.50 36.85 -8.00
C ARG A 4 -27.98 36.98 -8.05
N GLY A 5 -27.33 36.87 -6.90
CA GLY A 5 -25.88 36.70 -6.83
C GLY A 5 -25.48 35.45 -7.60
N LEU A 6 -24.72 35.63 -8.69
CA LEU A 6 -24.12 34.56 -9.47
C LEU A 6 -23.22 33.74 -8.55
N ARG A 7 -23.67 32.54 -8.17
CA ARG A 7 -22.79 31.53 -7.56
C ARG A 7 -21.75 31.16 -8.62
N ARG A 8 -20.46 31.41 -8.33
CA ARG A 8 -19.36 30.93 -9.19
C ARG A 8 -19.47 29.41 -9.32
N PRO A 9 -19.29 28.82 -10.52
CA PRO A 9 -19.24 27.37 -10.64
C PRO A 9 -18.05 26.85 -9.81
N ARG A 10 -18.30 25.90 -8.90
CA ARG A 10 -17.24 25.08 -8.32
C ARG A 10 -16.55 24.36 -9.49
N GLY A 11 -15.27 24.63 -9.70
CA GLY A 11 -14.46 23.89 -10.67
C GLY A 11 -14.43 22.39 -10.35
N PRO A 12 -13.96 21.54 -11.28
CA PRO A 12 -13.85 20.11 -11.03
C PRO A 12 -13.00 19.92 -9.77
N GLY A 13 -13.55 19.21 -8.78
CA GLY A 13 -12.90 18.99 -7.50
C GLY A 13 -11.59 18.27 -7.72
N VAL A 14 -10.48 19.01 -7.65
CA VAL A 14 -9.17 18.40 -7.50
C VAL A 14 -9.27 17.64 -6.18
N PRO A 15 -9.09 16.30 -6.15
CA PRO A 15 -9.04 15.60 -4.88
C PRO A 15 -7.89 16.24 -4.09
N GLU A 16 -8.23 16.93 -3.01
CA GLU A 16 -7.27 17.47 -2.06
C GLU A 16 -6.30 16.33 -1.75
N ALA A 17 -5.01 16.56 -1.99
CA ALA A 17 -3.99 15.54 -1.83
C ALA A 17 -4.13 15.00 -0.41
N ARG A 18 -4.60 13.75 -0.28
CA ARG A 18 -4.78 13.13 1.03
C ARG A 18 -3.43 13.24 1.74
N PRO A 19 -3.36 13.84 2.94
CA PRO A 19 -2.12 13.89 3.68
C PRO A 19 -1.58 12.47 3.78
N PRO A 20 -0.25 12.26 3.65
CA PRO A 20 0.31 10.92 3.79
C PRO A 20 -0.22 10.34 5.09
N LEU A 21 -0.77 9.12 5.00
CA LEU A 21 -1.22 8.39 6.19
C LEU A 21 -0.07 8.44 7.20
N PRO A 22 -0.34 8.76 8.48
CA PRO A 22 0.71 8.83 9.48
C PRO A 22 1.54 7.55 9.38
N ALA A 23 2.84 7.71 9.13
CA ALA A 23 3.75 6.59 9.18
C ALA A 23 3.66 6.06 10.61
N MET A 24 3.15 4.83 10.77
CA MET A 24 3.11 4.15 12.06
C MET A 24 4.56 3.98 12.52
N GLU A 25 5.08 4.93 13.29
CA GLU A 25 6.37 4.85 13.95
C GLU A 25 6.26 3.94 15.18
N GLY A 26 7.22 3.03 15.35
CA GLY A 26 7.58 2.53 16.67
C GLY A 26 7.58 1.02 16.91
N GLY A 27 7.41 0.17 15.90
CA GLY A 27 7.63 -1.26 16.06
C GLY A 27 7.74 -1.98 14.72
N ALA A 28 8.82 -2.72 14.51
CA ALA A 28 8.88 -3.61 13.35
C ALA A 28 7.73 -4.63 13.49
N LEU A 29 6.69 -4.51 12.65
CA LEU A 29 5.60 -5.48 12.62
C LEU A 29 6.18 -6.89 12.57
N PRO A 30 5.66 -7.87 13.33
CA PRO A 30 6.24 -9.20 13.42
C PRO A 30 6.56 -9.83 12.06
N ILE A 31 5.74 -9.60 11.04
CA ILE A 31 5.96 -10.10 9.67
C ILE A 31 7.24 -9.59 8.99
N ARG A 32 7.79 -8.43 9.40
CA ARG A 32 8.98 -7.81 8.77
C ARG A 32 10.18 -8.75 8.74
N ARG A 33 10.39 -9.53 9.80
CA ARG A 33 11.51 -10.50 9.88
C ARG A 33 11.44 -11.58 8.79
N HIS A 34 10.27 -11.79 8.21
CA HIS A 34 9.99 -12.82 7.21
C HIS A 34 9.95 -12.29 5.77
N ARG A 35 10.21 -11.00 5.51
CA ARG A 35 10.09 -10.39 4.16
C ARG A 35 10.79 -11.22 3.09
N ARG A 36 12.08 -11.51 3.27
CA ARG A 36 12.89 -12.26 2.28
C ARG A 36 12.35 -13.67 2.06
N ALA A 37 12.00 -14.37 3.14
CA ALA A 37 11.46 -15.73 3.07
C ALA A 37 10.10 -15.78 2.35
N LEU A 38 9.23 -14.80 2.60
CA LEU A 38 7.91 -14.70 1.96
C LEU A 38 8.03 -14.44 0.46
N VAL A 39 8.87 -13.48 0.06
CA VAL A 39 9.10 -13.17 -1.36
C VAL A 39 9.67 -14.39 -2.10
N ARG A 40 10.70 -15.02 -1.54
CA ARG A 40 11.29 -16.26 -2.11
C ARG A 40 10.25 -17.38 -2.22
N ALA A 41 9.45 -17.58 -1.19
CA ALA A 41 8.44 -18.65 -1.19
C ALA A 41 7.37 -18.46 -2.26
N VAL A 42 7.01 -17.22 -2.60
CA VAL A 42 6.08 -16.94 -3.71
C VAL A 42 6.69 -17.25 -5.07
N SER A 43 7.99 -16.97 -5.26
CA SER A 43 8.68 -17.31 -6.51
C SER A 43 8.86 -18.82 -6.72
N GLU A 44 8.96 -19.59 -5.64
CA GLU A 44 9.26 -21.03 -5.71
C GLU A 44 8.03 -21.93 -5.68
N ARG A 45 6.88 -21.41 -5.24
CA ARG A 45 5.68 -22.22 -4.99
C ARG A 45 4.43 -21.54 -5.57
N PRO A 46 3.59 -22.27 -6.31
CA PRO A 46 2.36 -21.72 -6.88
C PRO A 46 1.31 -21.35 -5.83
N PHE A 47 1.44 -21.88 -4.60
CA PHE A 47 0.53 -21.60 -3.49
C PHE A 47 1.30 -21.47 -2.17
N LEU A 48 0.88 -20.52 -1.32
CA LEU A 48 1.52 -20.22 -0.05
C LEU A 48 0.47 -19.97 1.04
N ILE A 49 0.59 -20.69 2.17
CA ILE A 49 -0.19 -20.46 3.39
C ILE A 49 0.66 -19.64 4.35
N VAL A 50 0.14 -18.50 4.82
CA VAL A 50 0.82 -17.64 5.79
C VAL A 50 -0.03 -17.51 7.06
N THR A 51 0.45 -18.07 8.17
CA THR A 51 -0.21 -18.03 9.47
C THR A 51 0.40 -16.96 10.39
N GLY A 52 -0.37 -16.51 11.38
CA GLY A 52 0.08 -15.59 12.43
C GLY A 52 -1.08 -14.86 13.11
N GLU A 53 -0.84 -14.27 14.26
CA GLU A 53 -1.85 -13.54 15.05
C GLU A 53 -2.39 -12.29 14.33
N THR A 54 -3.60 -11.86 14.69
CA THR A 54 -4.15 -10.56 14.25
C THR A 54 -3.21 -9.43 14.67
N GLY A 55 -3.05 -8.40 13.82
CA GLY A 55 -2.10 -7.30 14.09
C GLY A 55 -0.63 -7.61 13.72
N SER A 56 -0.29 -8.85 13.35
CA SER A 56 1.08 -9.20 12.95
C SER A 56 1.56 -8.56 11.63
N GLY A 57 0.66 -7.91 10.90
CA GLY A 57 0.93 -7.22 9.63
C GLY A 57 0.68 -8.03 8.36
N LYS A 58 0.09 -9.24 8.42
CA LYS A 58 -0.12 -10.13 7.24
C LYS A 58 -0.87 -9.45 6.10
N SER A 59 -2.10 -9.02 6.33
CA SER A 59 -2.97 -8.47 5.27
C SER A 59 -2.50 -7.12 4.72
N THR A 60 -1.63 -6.41 5.45
CA THR A 60 -1.12 -5.08 5.04
C THR A 60 0.26 -5.17 4.40
N GLN A 61 1.19 -5.91 4.99
CA GLN A 61 2.59 -5.92 4.55
C GLN A 61 2.87 -6.97 3.47
N LEU A 62 2.17 -8.11 3.46
CA LEU A 62 2.41 -9.14 2.46
C LEU A 62 2.13 -8.63 1.03
N PRO A 63 0.99 -7.96 0.73
CA PRO A 63 0.77 -7.37 -0.58
C PRO A 63 1.84 -6.35 -0.97
N LYS A 64 2.27 -5.52 -0.01
CA LYS A 64 3.33 -4.52 -0.21
C LYS A 64 4.66 -5.17 -0.62
N TYR A 65 5.10 -6.21 0.08
CA TYR A 65 6.36 -6.89 -0.23
C TYR A 65 6.35 -7.55 -1.60
N LEU A 66 5.21 -8.14 -2.00
CA LEU A 66 5.07 -8.77 -3.31
C LEU A 66 5.04 -7.75 -4.44
N TYR A 67 4.39 -6.61 -4.24
CA TYR A 67 4.40 -5.50 -5.19
C TYR A 67 5.81 -4.95 -5.39
N GLU A 68 6.50 -4.61 -4.30
CA GLU A 68 7.89 -4.11 -4.34
C GLU A 68 8.84 -5.09 -5.02
N ALA A 69 8.77 -6.39 -4.69
CA ALA A 69 9.61 -7.40 -5.31
C ALA A 69 9.31 -7.56 -6.82
N GLY A 70 8.05 -7.42 -7.22
CA GLY A 70 7.65 -7.42 -8.62
C GLY A 70 8.21 -6.23 -9.40
N GLU A 71 8.16 -5.02 -8.83
CA GLU A 71 8.75 -3.82 -9.44
C GLU A 71 10.29 -3.91 -9.53
N GLU A 72 10.95 -4.44 -8.49
CA GLU A 72 12.39 -4.71 -8.50
C GLU A 72 12.78 -5.68 -9.63
N LEU A 73 12.01 -6.75 -9.85
CA LEU A 73 12.26 -7.69 -10.94
C LEU A 73 12.06 -7.05 -12.32
N ARG A 74 11.00 -6.26 -12.50
CA ARG A 74 10.73 -5.55 -13.76
C ARG A 74 11.82 -4.54 -14.11
N ALA A 75 12.38 -3.87 -13.12
CA ALA A 75 13.45 -2.89 -13.32
C ALA A 75 14.77 -3.53 -13.79
N LEU A 76 14.97 -4.83 -13.58
CA LEU A 76 16.13 -5.58 -14.03
C LEU A 76 15.99 -6.15 -15.46
N GLU A 77 14.80 -6.06 -16.05
CA GLU A 77 14.50 -6.50 -17.43
C GLU A 77 14.68 -5.36 -18.47
N ILE A 78 15.29 -4.24 -18.07
CA ILE A 78 15.54 -3.05 -18.90
C ILE A 78 17.05 -2.89 -19.16
#